data_AF-X1U8L7-F1
#
_entry.id   AF-X1U8L7-F1
#
_cell.length_a   1.000
_cell.length_b   1.000
_cell.length_c   1.000
_cell.angle_alpha   90.00
_cell.angle_beta   90.00
_cell.angle_gamma   90.00
#
_symmetry.space_group_name_H-M   'P 1'
#
loop_
_entity.id
_entity.type
_entity.pdbx_description
1 polymer ?
#
loop_
_entity_poly.entity_id
_entity_poly.type
_entity_poly.pdbx_seq_one_letter_code
_entity_poly.pdbx_strand_id
1 'polypeptide(L)'
;IKLVGSPRHADALLVTGVVTRQAAPRLQEVYRQTSKPCVVFAIGACACDKGIFTTGYHVVGPVDKIIREVDPNAIIAYVPGCPPKPEAMISGIVKALSVL
;
A
#
# COMPACT_ATOMS: atom_id res chain seq x y z
N ILE A 1 -4.77 -8.74 14.39
CA ILE A 1 -4.02 -7.69 13.67
C ILE A 1 -3.35 -6.81 14.72
N LYS A 2 -2.02 -6.64 14.66
CA LYS A 2 -1.26 -5.83 15.62
C LYS A 2 -0.42 -4.83 14.84
N LEU A 3 -0.52 -3.55 15.20
CA LEU A 3 0.39 -2.54 14.68
C LEU A 3 1.76 -2.70 15.34
N VAL A 4 2.80 -2.71 14.52
CA VAL A 4 4.19 -2.82 14.97
C VAL A 4 4.91 -1.50 14.72
N GLY A 5 5.78 -1.09 15.64
CA GLY A 5 6.51 0.16 15.53
C GLY A 5 7.68 0.13 14.54
N SER A 6 8.16 -1.06 14.17
CA SER A 6 9.26 -1.25 13.21
C SER A 6 8.75 -2.01 11.99
N PRO A 7 9.02 -1.55 10.76
CA PRO A 7 8.64 -2.27 9.54
C PRO A 7 9.32 -3.63 9.45
N ARG A 8 10.47 -3.83 10.11
CA ARG A 8 11.19 -5.12 10.15
C ARG A 8 10.42 -6.24 10.86
N HIS A 9 9.41 -5.89 11.65
CA HIS A 9 8.55 -6.86 12.34
C HIS A 9 7.15 -6.94 11.69
N ALA A 10 6.97 -6.33 10.52
CA ALA A 10 5.68 -6.25 9.84
C ALA A 10 5.58 -7.28 8.72
N ASP A 11 4.53 -8.10 8.78
CA ASP A 11 4.17 -9.05 7.71
C ASP A 11 3.29 -8.41 6.63
N ALA A 12 2.78 -7.20 6.90
CA ALA A 12 1.95 -6.44 5.98
C ALA A 12 2.22 -4.94 6.10
N LEU A 13 2.19 -4.24 4.96
CA LEU A 13 2.33 -2.81 4.84
C LEU A 13 1.03 -2.19 4.34
N LEU A 14 0.43 -1.29 5.12
CA LEU A 14 -0.81 -0.62 4.75
C LEU A 14 -0.51 0.79 4.24
N VAL A 15 -0.82 1.07 2.97
CA VAL A 15 -0.70 2.39 2.36
C VAL A 15 -2.10 3.01 2.23
N THR A 16 -2.45 3.86 3.20
CA THR A 16 -3.80 4.41 3.39
C THR A 16 -3.96 5.80 2.76
N GLY A 17 -3.62 5.94 1.49
CA GLY A 17 -3.79 7.20 0.79
C GLY A 17 -2.82 7.41 -0.35
N VAL A 18 -2.73 8.67 -0.76
CA VAL A 18 -1.89 9.07 -1.89
C VAL A 18 -0.40 9.04 -1.54
N VAL A 19 0.45 8.76 -2.52
CA VAL A 19 1.90 8.87 -2.37
C VAL A 19 2.37 10.13 -3.11
N THR A 20 3.06 11.01 -2.40
CA THR A 20 3.66 12.19 -3.00
C THR A 20 5.04 11.86 -3.59
N ARG A 21 5.51 12.67 -4.55
CA ARG A 21 6.85 12.56 -5.13
C ARG A 21 7.95 12.52 -4.06
N GLN A 22 7.75 13.26 -2.97
CA GLN A 22 8.64 13.26 -1.81
C GLN A 22 8.54 11.98 -0.97
N ALA A 23 7.35 11.39 -0.84
CA ALA A 23 7.13 10.20 -0.03
C ALA A 23 7.53 8.90 -0.73
N ALA A 24 7.49 8.85 -2.07
CA ALA A 24 7.84 7.65 -2.83
C ALA A 24 9.17 6.98 -2.47
N PRO A 25 10.32 7.69 -2.42
CA PRO A 25 11.58 7.04 -2.03
C PRO A 25 11.57 6.53 -0.57
N ARG A 26 10.80 7.18 0.32
CA ARG A 26 10.64 6.71 1.71
C ARG A 26 9.78 5.46 1.79
N LEU A 27 8.71 5.39 1.01
CA LEU A 27 7.87 4.20 0.91
C LEU A 27 8.67 3.00 0.39
N GLN A 28 9.49 3.21 -0.64
CA GLN A 28 10.41 2.21 -1.17
C GLN A 28 11.37 1.69 -0.10
N GLU A 29 11.97 2.60 0.68
CA GLU A 29 12.88 2.22 1.76
C GLU A 29 12.18 1.47 2.89
N VAL A 30 10.99 1.91 3.30
CA VAL A 30 10.17 1.19 4.29
C VAL A 30 9.86 -0.23 3.79
N TYR A 31 9.47 -0.39 2.52
CA TYR A 31 9.21 -1.69 1.93
C TYR A 31 10.47 -2.59 1.90
N ARG A 32 11.66 -2.05 1.61
CA ARG A 32 12.93 -2.81 1.66
C ARG A 32 13.25 -3.32 3.06
N GLN A 33 12.88 -2.57 4.08
CA GLN A 33 13.13 -2.92 5.48
C GLN A 33 12.10 -3.90 6.06
N THR A 34 11.00 -4.19 5.35
CA THR A 34 10.03 -5.20 5.78
C THR A 34 10.56 -6.62 5.60
N SER A 35 10.23 -7.52 6.52
CA SER A 35 10.46 -8.96 6.37
C SER A 35 9.71 -9.49 5.16
N LYS A 36 10.34 -10.36 4.35
CA LYS A 36 9.70 -10.99 3.18
C LYS A 36 9.30 -12.44 3.49
N PRO A 37 8.10 -12.89 3.08
CA PRO A 37 7.10 -12.19 2.24
C PRO A 37 6.32 -11.11 3.02
N CYS A 38 5.98 -10.00 2.35
CA CYS A 38 5.16 -8.92 2.93
C CYS A 38 4.08 -8.48 1.93
N VAL A 39 2.83 -8.42 2.40
CA VAL A 39 1.69 -7.96 1.59
C VAL A 39 1.54 -6.46 1.71
N VAL A 40 1.49 -5.75 0.57
CA VAL A 40 1.20 -4.32 0.55
C VAL A 40 -0.28 -4.09 0.24
N PHE A 41 -0.98 -3.43 1.15
CA PHE A 41 -2.37 -3.03 0.97
C PHE A 41 -2.44 -1.61 0.44
N ALA A 42 -2.92 -1.44 -0.80
CA ALA A 42 -3.29 -0.15 -1.37
C ALA A 42 -4.73 0.17 -0.94
N ILE A 43 -4.87 1.04 0.08
CA ILE A 43 -6.16 1.36 0.69
C ILE A 43 -6.64 2.73 0.21
N GLY A 44 -7.76 2.70 -0.49
CA GLY A 44 -8.45 3.85 -1.05
C GLY A 44 -8.07 4.13 -2.50
N ALA A 45 -8.94 4.86 -3.20
CA ALA A 45 -8.79 5.23 -4.61
C ALA A 45 -7.48 5.99 -4.88
N CYS A 46 -7.01 6.75 -3.89
CA CYS A 46 -5.74 7.47 -3.96
C CYS A 46 -4.51 6.55 -3.95
N ALA A 47 -4.57 5.41 -3.27
CA ALA A 47 -3.48 4.44 -3.21
C ALA A 47 -3.52 3.48 -4.41
N CYS A 48 -4.72 3.05 -4.80
CA CYS A 48 -4.95 2.12 -5.91
C CYS A 48 -4.59 2.71 -7.28
N ASP A 49 -4.82 4.01 -7.46
CA ASP A 49 -4.48 4.74 -8.67
C ASP A 49 -3.86 6.09 -8.27
N LYS A 50 -4.62 7.18 -8.37
CA LYS A 50 -4.31 8.49 -7.79
C LYS A 50 -5.55 9.21 -7.26
N GLY A 51 -6.73 8.60 -7.44
CA GLY A 51 -8.02 9.15 -7.07
C GLY A 51 -8.23 10.56 -7.63
N ILE A 52 -8.73 11.45 -6.78
CA ILE A 52 -8.99 12.86 -7.12
C ILE A 52 -7.72 13.64 -7.49
N PHE A 53 -6.53 13.12 -7.18
CA PHE A 53 -5.25 13.79 -7.40
C PHE A 53 -4.55 13.36 -8.70
N THR A 54 -5.25 12.73 -9.63
CA THR A 54 -4.64 12.20 -10.87
C THR A 54 -3.91 13.25 -11.71
N THR A 55 -4.40 14.49 -11.71
CA THR A 55 -3.79 15.63 -12.42
C THR A 55 -2.77 16.40 -11.59
N GLY A 56 -2.59 16.05 -10.31
CA GLY A 56 -1.68 16.74 -9.41
C GLY A 56 -0.22 16.39 -9.69
N TYR A 57 0.61 17.38 -10.00
CA TYR A 57 2.05 17.20 -10.26
C TYR A 57 2.84 16.61 -9.08
N HIS A 58 2.32 16.75 -7.86
CA HIS A 58 2.97 16.34 -6.62
C HIS A 58 2.69 14.87 -6.28
N VAL A 59 1.71 14.23 -6.92
CA VAL A 59 1.30 12.85 -6.66
C VAL A 59 1.97 11.91 -7.65
N VAL A 60 2.63 10.89 -7.11
CA VAL A 60 3.22 9.80 -7.88
C VAL A 60 2.51 8.52 -7.46
N GLY A 61 2.24 7.65 -8.42
CA GLY A 61 1.41 6.48 -8.16
C GLY A 61 1.05 5.74 -9.44
N PRO A 62 0.33 4.61 -9.31
CA PRO A 62 -0.19 4.01 -8.06
C PRO A 62 0.87 3.46 -7.10
N VAL A 63 0.45 3.09 -5.89
CA VAL A 63 1.31 2.39 -4.91
C VAL A 63 1.96 1.15 -5.53
N ASP A 64 1.20 0.40 -6.32
CA ASP A 64 1.67 -0.77 -7.07
C ASP A 64 2.93 -0.46 -7.88
N LYS A 65 2.89 0.63 -8.67
CA LYS A 65 4.02 1.05 -9.50
C LYS A 65 5.25 1.35 -8.64
N ILE A 66 5.08 2.09 -7.55
CA ILE A 66 6.19 2.53 -6.69
C ILE A 66 6.86 1.33 -6.00
N ILE A 67 6.08 0.35 -5.55
CA ILE A 67 6.60 -0.85 -4.89
C ILE A 67 7.27 -1.77 -5.92
N ARG A 68 6.67 -1.97 -7.09
CA ARG A 68 7.24 -2.83 -8.14
C ARG A 68 8.54 -2.33 -8.74
N GLU A 69 8.83 -1.03 -8.66
CA GLU A 69 10.14 -0.47 -8.99
C GLU A 69 11.26 -1.08 -8.12
N VAL A 70 10.94 -1.56 -6.92
CA VAL A 70 11.89 -2.18 -5.99
C VAL A 70 11.76 -3.70 -5.95
N ASP A 71 10.55 -4.22 -6.10
CA ASP A 71 10.27 -5.65 -6.08
C ASP A 71 9.17 -6.01 -7.10
N PRO A 72 9.57 -6.53 -8.28
CA PRO A 72 8.64 -6.88 -9.35
C PRO A 72 7.59 -7.93 -8.95
N ASN A 73 7.87 -8.72 -7.90
CA ASN A 73 7.03 -9.82 -7.44
C ASN A 73 6.25 -9.48 -6.16
N ALA A 74 6.21 -8.19 -5.78
CA ALA A 74 5.48 -7.75 -4.61
C ALA A 74 3.99 -8.12 -4.66
N ILE A 75 3.46 -8.61 -3.55
CA ILE A 75 2.04 -8.95 -3.40
C ILE A 75 1.29 -7.67 -3.03
N ILE A 76 0.47 -7.16 -3.95
CA ILE A 76 -0.35 -5.97 -3.73
C ILE A 76 -1.83 -6.36 -3.62
N ALA A 77 -2.45 -5.98 -2.51
CA ALA A 77 -3.89 -6.12 -2.28
C ALA A 77 -4.58 -4.74 -2.41
N TYR A 78 -5.64 -4.67 -3.20
CA TYR A 78 -6.36 -3.42 -3.48
C TYR A 78 -7.65 -3.34 -2.66
N VAL A 79 -7.84 -2.21 -1.97
CA VAL A 79 -9.06 -1.92 -1.22
C VAL A 79 -9.64 -0.60 -1.75
N PRO A 80 -10.53 -0.63 -2.77
CA PRO A 80 -11.08 0.58 -3.36
C PRO A 80 -12.03 1.33 -2.40
N GLY A 81 -12.06 2.67 -2.49
CA GLY A 81 -12.96 3.55 -1.74
C GLY A 81 -12.40 4.97 -1.51
N CYS A 82 -13.23 5.96 -1.11
CA CYS A 82 -12.77 7.34 -0.91
C CYS A 82 -13.52 8.08 0.23
N PRO A 83 -13.22 7.81 1.52
CA PRO A 83 -12.42 6.67 2.00
C PRO A 83 -13.24 5.36 1.96
N PRO A 84 -12.58 4.19 1.92
CA PRO A 84 -13.28 2.91 2.02
C PRO A 84 -13.96 2.76 3.38
N LYS A 85 -15.11 2.11 3.42
CA LYS A 85 -15.79 1.78 4.68
C LYS A 85 -14.93 0.80 5.50
N PRO A 86 -14.97 0.85 6.85
CA PRO A 86 -14.22 -0.07 7.70
C PRO A 86 -14.46 -1.55 7.37
N GLU A 87 -15.69 -1.93 7.05
CA GLU A 87 -16.05 -3.30 6.67
C GLU A 87 -15.38 -3.73 5.35
N ALA A 88 -15.23 -2.79 4.41
CA ALA A 88 -14.53 -3.03 3.15
C ALA A 88 -13.02 -3.21 3.40
N MET A 89 -12.43 -2.46 4.34
CA MET A 89 -11.03 -2.65 4.75
C MET A 89 -10.81 -4.02 5.38
N ILE A 90 -11.67 -4.44 6.30
CA ILE A 90 -11.61 -5.76 6.94
C ILE A 90 -11.78 -6.87 5.89
N SER A 91 -12.77 -6.75 5.00
CA SER A 91 -12.98 -7.70 3.91
C SER A 91 -11.77 -7.81 2.98
N GLY A 92 -11.13 -6.67 2.67
CA GLY A 92 -9.89 -6.63 1.88
C GLY A 92 -8.74 -7.39 2.54
N ILE A 93 -8.57 -7.24 3.86
CA ILE A 93 -7.56 -7.97 4.64
C ILE A 93 -7.87 -9.47 4.63
N VAL A 94 -9.12 -9.87 4.88
CA VAL A 94 -9.52 -11.28 4.88
C VAL A 94 -9.25 -11.94 3.52
N LYS A 95 -9.57 -11.25 2.42
CA LYS A 95 -9.30 -11.77 1.07
C LYS A 95 -7.81 -11.93 0.80
N ALA A 96 -6.98 -10.99 1.25
CA ALA A 96 -5.54 -11.07 1.06
C ALA A 96 -4.89 -12.19 1.87
N LEU A 97 -5.43 -12.52 3.05
CA LEU A 97 -4.97 -13.67 3.84
C LEU A 97 -5.16 -15.01 3.12
N SER A 98 -6.14 -15.12 2.22
CA SER A 98 -6.37 -16.34 1.43
C SER A 98 -5.37 -16.53 0.28
N VAL A 99 -4.52 -15.55 0.02
CA VAL A 99 -3.51 -15.56 -1.07
C VAL A 99 -2.09 -15.73 -0.52
N LEU A 100 -1.92 -15.67 0.81
CA LEU A 100 -0.70 -16.00 1.55
C LEU A 100 -0.64 -17.48 1.86
#